data_AF-A0AAV6YL65-F1
#
_entry.id   AF-A0AAV6YL65-F1
#
_cell.length_a   1.000
_cell.length_b   1.000
_cell.length_c   1.000
_cell.angle_alpha   90.00
_cell.angle_beta   90.00
_cell.angle_gamma   90.00
#
_symmetry.space_group_name_H-M   'P 1'
#
loop_
_entity.id
_entity.type
_entity.pdbx_description
1 polymer ?
#
loop_
_entity_poly.entity_id
_entity_poly.type
_entity_poly.pdbx_seq_one_letter_code
_entity_poly.pdbx_strand_id
1 'polypeptide(L)'
;MLGSPGMRKRMTLSFIKQRPELLLQPEDLHNHEVNSCKSSCQPHDCSDLSAQGLTTDGVYLIYPGGGNSPAVPVYCDMTSSGGPWTVFQKRFDGSVSFYRGWKEYKNGFGNANGEYWLGLKNIHLLSQMRSYRLRIDLVDFENEARHGIYDTFSLSPFSIDPEEDGYKLHIDGFQEGNSQKPIGK
;
A
#
# COMPACT_ATOMS: atom_id res chain seq x y z
N MET A 1 -22.79 20.74 -15.52
CA MET A 1 -21.96 20.41 -14.34
C MET A 1 -20.51 20.63 -14.73
N LEU A 2 -20.01 21.86 -14.60
CA LEU A 2 -18.62 22.21 -14.91
C LEU A 2 -17.75 21.75 -13.72
N GLY A 3 -16.86 20.80 -13.95
CA GLY A 3 -15.88 20.38 -12.94
C GLY A 3 -14.94 21.55 -12.61
N SER A 4 -14.78 21.85 -11.33
CA SER A 4 -13.84 22.87 -10.88
C SER A 4 -12.39 22.47 -11.21
N PRO A 5 -11.53 23.42 -11.62
CA PRO A 5 -10.09 23.17 -11.76
C PRO A 5 -9.54 22.66 -10.42
N GLY A 6 -8.94 21.47 -10.41
CA GLY A 6 -8.34 20.85 -9.21
C GLY A 6 -9.09 19.65 -8.62
N MET A 7 -10.24 19.26 -9.16
CA MET A 7 -10.96 18.06 -8.70
C MET A 7 -10.32 16.78 -9.31
N ARG A 8 -10.17 15.72 -8.50
CA ARG A 8 -9.45 14.48 -8.88
C ARG A 8 -10.45 13.43 -9.36
N LYS A 9 -10.24 12.88 -10.56
CA LYS A 9 -11.06 11.82 -11.18
C LYS A 9 -10.72 10.45 -10.61
N ARG A 10 -9.42 10.18 -10.38
CA ARG A 10 -8.93 8.93 -9.78
C ARG A 10 -7.87 9.22 -8.72
N MET A 11 -7.86 8.40 -7.67
CA MET A 11 -6.85 8.47 -6.62
C MET A 11 -6.58 7.07 -6.08
N THR A 12 -5.33 6.65 -6.17
CA THR A 12 -4.85 5.38 -5.62
C THR A 12 -3.80 5.67 -4.56
N LEU A 13 -3.90 5.01 -3.41
CA LEU A 13 -2.86 4.98 -2.40
C LEU A 13 -2.34 3.56 -2.27
N SER A 14 -1.03 3.41 -2.34
CA SER A 14 -0.36 2.13 -2.25
C SER A 14 0.92 2.24 -1.46
N PHE A 15 1.34 1.14 -0.85
CA PHE A 15 2.63 1.07 -0.16
C PHE A 15 3.47 -0.09 -0.66
N ILE A 16 4.78 0.05 -0.51
CA ILE A 16 5.75 -1.01 -0.82
C ILE A 16 6.75 -1.13 0.31
N LYS A 17 7.09 -2.38 0.65
CA LYS A 17 8.11 -2.69 1.64
C LYS A 17 9.42 -2.05 1.21
N GLN A 18 10.04 -1.27 2.10
CA GLN A 18 11.40 -0.80 1.88
C GLN A 18 12.33 -2.01 1.83
N ARG A 19 13.14 -2.11 0.77
CA ARG A 19 14.29 -3.01 0.81
C ARG A 19 15.32 -2.37 1.73
N PRO A 20 15.95 -3.13 2.65
CA PRO A 20 17.13 -2.62 3.32
C PRO A 20 18.13 -2.22 2.24
N GLU A 21 18.68 -1.02 2.35
CA GLU A 21 19.87 -0.62 1.61
C GLU A 21 21.05 -1.42 2.19
N LEU A 22 21.16 -2.69 1.80
CA LEU A 22 22.26 -3.53 2.23
C LEU A 22 23.53 -2.99 1.59
N LEU A 23 24.40 -2.40 2.41
CA LEU A 23 25.83 -2.39 2.17
C LEU A 23 26.25 -3.83 1.87
N LEU A 24 26.47 -4.14 0.59
CA LEU A 24 26.91 -5.46 0.15
C LEU A 24 28.27 -5.76 0.80
N GLN A 25 28.31 -6.73 1.70
CA GLN A 25 29.55 -7.46 2.02
C GLN A 25 29.58 -8.73 1.16
N PRO A 26 30.69 -9.04 0.45
CA PRO A 26 30.68 -9.98 -0.66
C PRO A 26 31.00 -11.46 -0.28
N GLU A 27 30.49 -12.00 0.84
CA GLU A 27 30.87 -13.38 1.28
C GLU A 27 29.74 -14.42 1.50
N ASP A 28 28.51 -14.21 1.03
CA ASP A 28 27.43 -15.24 1.18
C ASP A 28 27.06 -15.97 -0.12
N LEU A 29 28.03 -16.22 -1.02
CA LEU A 29 27.81 -17.06 -2.21
C LEU A 29 28.15 -18.53 -1.93
N HIS A 30 27.45 -19.17 -0.99
CA HIS A 30 27.47 -20.64 -0.90
C HIS A 30 26.08 -21.20 -0.60
N ASN A 31 25.49 -21.80 -1.64
CA ASN A 31 24.47 -22.84 -1.61
C ASN A 31 23.34 -22.69 -0.59
N HIS A 32 22.26 -22.02 -0.99
CA HIS A 32 20.94 -22.45 -0.54
C HIS A 32 20.19 -23.05 -1.72
N GLU A 33 20.08 -24.37 -1.69
CA GLU A 33 19.25 -25.17 -2.59
C GLU A 33 17.87 -24.54 -2.75
N VAL A 34 17.38 -24.58 -4.00
CA VAL A 34 15.99 -24.32 -4.37
C VAL A 34 15.12 -25.38 -3.66
N ASN A 35 14.70 -25.06 -2.43
CA ASN A 35 13.75 -25.84 -1.65
C ASN A 35 12.66 -24.91 -1.10
N SER A 36 11.75 -24.58 -2.01
CA SER A 36 10.29 -24.55 -1.83
C SER A 36 9.77 -24.18 -0.43
N CYS A 37 9.19 -22.98 -0.32
CA CYS A 37 8.22 -22.54 0.69
C CYS A 37 7.91 -23.55 1.82
N LYS A 38 8.73 -23.60 2.87
CA LYS A 38 8.48 -24.45 4.06
C LYS A 38 8.58 -23.74 5.40
N SER A 39 8.33 -22.44 5.42
CA SER A 39 8.02 -21.68 6.63
C SER A 39 6.99 -20.57 6.31
N SER A 40 5.72 -20.99 6.35
CA SER A 40 4.45 -20.24 6.19
C SER A 40 4.22 -19.51 4.85
N CYS A 41 3.34 -20.09 4.02
CA CYS A 41 2.72 -19.51 2.82
C CYS A 41 1.81 -18.30 3.10
N GLN A 42 2.19 -17.42 4.02
CA GLN A 42 1.39 -16.32 4.51
C GLN A 42 2.07 -15.00 4.14
N PRO A 43 1.95 -14.56 2.88
CA PRO A 43 2.54 -13.31 2.44
C PRO A 43 1.96 -12.15 3.24
N HIS A 44 2.82 -11.28 3.76
CA HIS A 44 2.35 -10.10 4.50
C HIS A 44 1.84 -9.03 3.55
N ASP A 45 2.45 -8.92 2.37
CA ASP A 45 2.18 -7.86 1.41
C ASP A 45 2.43 -8.36 -0.04
N CYS A 46 2.22 -7.48 -1.03
CA CYS A 46 2.47 -7.79 -2.43
C CYS A 46 3.95 -8.00 -2.78
N SER A 47 4.89 -7.51 -1.96
CA SER A 47 6.32 -7.79 -2.13
C SER A 47 6.65 -9.24 -1.80
N ASP A 48 6.04 -9.82 -0.76
CA ASP A 48 6.20 -11.23 -0.41
C ASP A 48 5.57 -12.16 -1.47
N LEU A 49 4.44 -11.75 -2.08
CA LEU A 49 3.82 -12.44 -3.21
C LEU A 49 4.71 -12.41 -4.47
N SER A 50 5.30 -11.26 -4.77
CA SER A 50 6.21 -11.12 -5.91
C SER A 50 7.49 -11.93 -5.75
N ALA A 51 8.04 -12.00 -4.53
CA ALA A 51 9.19 -12.84 -4.21
C ALA A 51 8.90 -14.34 -4.40
N GLN A 52 7.63 -14.75 -4.37
CA GLN A 52 7.19 -16.12 -4.70
C GLN A 52 7.01 -16.35 -6.21
N GLY A 53 7.34 -15.37 -7.05
CA GLY A 53 7.26 -15.45 -8.51
C GLY A 53 5.94 -14.98 -9.11
N LEU A 54 5.04 -14.37 -8.33
CA LEU A 54 3.81 -13.79 -8.86
C LEU A 54 4.08 -12.41 -9.49
N THR A 55 3.68 -12.23 -10.74
CA THR A 55 4.07 -11.05 -11.55
C THR A 55 2.90 -10.32 -12.18
N THR A 56 1.67 -10.81 -12.00
CA THR A 56 0.47 -10.24 -12.63
C THR A 56 -0.27 -9.34 -11.64
N ASP A 57 -0.82 -8.23 -12.13
CA ASP A 57 -1.70 -7.40 -11.31
C ASP A 57 -2.98 -8.15 -10.97
N GLY A 58 -3.52 -7.93 -9.77
CA GLY A 58 -4.78 -8.55 -9.39
C GLY A 58 -5.03 -8.56 -7.91
N VAL A 59 -6.14 -9.19 -7.53
CA VAL A 59 -6.49 -9.37 -6.12
C VAL A 59 -5.82 -10.63 -5.57
N TYR A 60 -5.08 -10.47 -4.49
CA TYR A 60 -4.41 -11.54 -3.77
C TYR A 60 -4.79 -11.50 -2.29
N LEU A 61 -4.59 -12.63 -1.60
CA LEU A 61 -4.75 -12.72 -0.16
C LEU A 61 -3.40 -12.47 0.53
N ILE A 62 -3.41 -11.60 1.53
CA ILE A 62 -2.26 -11.32 2.41
C ILE A 62 -2.66 -11.50 3.88
N TYR A 63 -1.67 -11.54 4.77
CA TYR A 63 -1.84 -11.75 6.21
C TYR A 63 -1.23 -10.57 7.00
N PRO A 64 -1.96 -9.44 7.16
CA PRO A 64 -1.44 -8.22 7.78
C PRO A 64 -0.81 -8.41 9.16
N GLY A 65 -1.46 -9.18 10.03
CA GLY A 65 -0.96 -9.49 11.38
C GLY A 65 -0.23 -10.84 11.45
N GLY A 66 0.28 -11.35 10.32
CA GLY A 66 0.98 -12.62 10.24
C GLY A 66 0.08 -13.85 10.45
N GLY A 67 0.70 -14.98 10.78
CA GLY A 67 0.09 -16.29 10.53
C GLY A 67 -1.14 -16.67 11.35
N ASN A 68 -1.40 -15.96 12.45
CA ASN A 68 -2.59 -16.16 13.28
C ASN A 68 -3.71 -15.16 12.95
N SER A 69 -3.49 -14.25 12.00
CA SER A 69 -4.49 -13.26 11.59
C SER A 69 -5.28 -13.74 10.36
N PRO A 70 -6.56 -13.37 10.23
CA PRO A 70 -7.33 -13.65 9.02
C PRO A 70 -6.65 -13.09 7.77
N ALA A 71 -6.70 -13.85 6.67
CA ALA A 71 -6.29 -13.34 5.38
C ALA A 71 -7.24 -12.22 4.92
N VAL A 72 -6.70 -11.20 4.26
CA VAL A 72 -7.48 -10.10 3.67
C VAL A 72 -7.16 -9.95 2.19
N PRO A 73 -8.17 -9.66 1.34
CA PRO A 73 -7.94 -9.38 -0.06
C PRO A 73 -7.36 -7.97 -0.28
N VAL A 74 -6.29 -7.89 -1.07
CA VAL A 74 -5.68 -6.63 -1.53
C VAL A 74 -5.45 -6.66 -3.02
N TYR A 75 -5.51 -5.50 -3.66
CA TYR A 75 -5.03 -5.36 -5.03
C TYR A 75 -3.51 -5.17 -5.03
N CYS A 76 -2.80 -6.07 -5.69
CA CYS A 76 -1.39 -5.94 -5.98
C CYS A 76 -1.21 -5.35 -7.37
N ASP A 77 -0.53 -4.21 -7.42
CA ASP A 77 0.00 -3.64 -8.65
C ASP A 77 1.47 -4.08 -8.77
N MET A 78 1.66 -5.18 -9.50
CA MET A 78 2.95 -5.82 -9.74
C MET A 78 3.71 -5.16 -10.90
N THR A 79 3.03 -4.43 -11.78
CA THR A 79 3.58 -3.96 -13.06
C THR A 79 3.98 -2.48 -13.07
N SER A 80 3.38 -1.63 -12.22
CA SER A 80 3.77 -0.23 -12.13
C SER A 80 5.21 -0.05 -11.68
N SER A 81 5.86 0.99 -12.19
CA SER A 81 7.25 1.34 -11.86
C SER A 81 7.48 1.41 -10.35
N GLY A 82 8.61 0.86 -9.90
CA GLY A 82 8.96 0.83 -8.47
C GLY A 82 8.09 -0.11 -7.61
N GLY A 83 7.21 -0.91 -8.24
CA GLY A 83 6.43 -1.96 -7.58
C GLY A 83 7.28 -3.17 -7.15
N PRO A 84 6.65 -4.19 -6.57
CA PRO A 84 5.21 -4.42 -6.45
C PRO A 84 4.53 -3.61 -5.33
N TRP A 85 3.44 -2.93 -5.66
CA TRP A 85 2.70 -2.09 -4.74
C TRP A 85 1.49 -2.81 -4.15
N THR A 86 1.30 -2.68 -2.83
CA THR A 86 0.07 -3.10 -2.15
C THR A 86 -0.87 -1.90 -2.08
N VAL A 87 -1.98 -1.95 -2.81
CA VAL A 87 -2.99 -0.89 -2.78
C VAL A 87 -3.78 -0.99 -1.48
N PHE A 88 -4.07 0.13 -0.83
CA PHE A 88 -4.94 0.18 0.34
C PHE A 88 -6.12 1.14 0.21
N GLN A 89 -6.10 1.99 -0.82
CA GLN A 89 -7.20 2.87 -1.18
C GLN A 89 -7.24 3.02 -2.70
N LYS A 90 -8.41 2.86 -3.33
CA LYS A 90 -8.61 3.12 -4.76
C LYS A 90 -9.94 3.82 -5.03
N ARG A 91 -9.91 4.97 -5.73
CA ARG A 91 -11.06 5.68 -6.30
C ARG A 91 -10.91 5.85 -7.80
N PHE A 92 -11.98 5.65 -8.56
CA PHE A 92 -12.00 5.94 -9.99
C PHE A 92 -13.38 6.20 -10.62
N ASP A 93 -14.49 5.79 -10.00
CA ASP A 93 -15.84 5.90 -10.59
C ASP A 93 -16.95 6.30 -9.60
N GLY A 94 -16.67 6.34 -8.30
CA GLY A 94 -17.65 6.69 -7.27
C GLY A 94 -18.67 5.60 -6.97
N SER A 95 -18.46 4.36 -7.44
CA SER A 95 -19.35 3.22 -7.18
C SER A 95 -19.47 2.85 -5.71
N VAL A 96 -18.49 3.23 -4.88
CA VAL A 96 -18.49 3.00 -3.44
C VAL A 96 -18.50 4.34 -2.71
N SER A 97 -19.44 4.51 -1.77
CA SER A 97 -19.43 5.68 -0.89
C SER A 97 -18.26 5.58 0.11
N PHE A 98 -17.48 6.65 0.18
CA PHE A 98 -16.44 6.88 1.20
C PHE A 98 -16.92 7.79 2.33
N TYR A 99 -18.17 8.24 2.30
CA TYR A 99 -18.80 8.90 3.43
C TYR A 99 -19.27 7.83 4.42
N ARG A 100 -18.36 7.42 5.31
CA ARG A 100 -18.50 6.26 6.21
C ARG A 100 -18.11 6.62 7.63
N GLY A 101 -18.60 5.84 8.59
CA GLY A 101 -18.28 6.01 10.01
C GLY A 101 -16.93 5.41 10.41
N TRP A 102 -16.55 5.65 11.66
CA TRP A 102 -15.29 5.14 12.25
C TRP A 102 -15.14 3.63 12.11
N LYS A 103 -16.20 2.87 12.40
CA LYS A 103 -16.18 1.40 12.37
C LYS A 103 -15.81 0.88 10.99
N GLU A 104 -16.34 1.46 9.92
CA GLU A 104 -15.99 1.06 8.55
C GLU A 104 -14.58 1.50 8.17
N TYR A 105 -14.14 2.71 8.53
CA TYR A 105 -12.75 3.13 8.27
C TYR A 105 -11.72 2.29 9.04
N LYS A 106 -12.07 1.81 10.24
CA LYS A 106 -11.22 0.90 11.00
C LYS A 106 -11.08 -0.46 10.32
N ASN A 107 -12.20 -1.04 9.89
CA ASN A 107 -12.26 -2.42 9.42
C ASN A 107 -12.04 -2.57 7.90
N GLY A 108 -12.26 -1.52 7.12
CA GLY A 108 -12.26 -1.55 5.67
C GLY A 108 -13.66 -1.66 5.06
N PHE A 109 -13.78 -1.29 3.78
CA PHE A 109 -15.01 -1.38 2.99
C PHE A 109 -14.70 -1.35 1.49
N GLY A 110 -15.69 -1.74 0.68
CA GLY A 110 -15.55 -1.81 -0.79
C GLY A 110 -15.02 -3.17 -1.27
N ASN A 111 -14.46 -3.21 -2.48
CA ASN A 111 -13.94 -4.42 -3.09
C ASN A 111 -12.53 -4.16 -3.65
N ALA A 112 -11.56 -5.02 -3.33
CA ALA A 112 -10.18 -4.87 -3.80
C ALA A 112 -10.06 -4.85 -5.34
N ASN A 113 -10.99 -5.48 -6.08
CA ASN A 113 -11.04 -5.41 -7.55
C ASN A 113 -11.73 -4.14 -8.09
N GLY A 114 -12.20 -3.24 -7.21
CA GLY A 114 -12.92 -2.01 -7.52
C GLY A 114 -12.48 -0.85 -6.62
N GLU A 115 -13.43 -0.01 -6.19
CA GLU A 115 -13.16 1.01 -5.19
C GLU A 115 -13.19 0.42 -3.78
N TYR A 116 -12.18 0.72 -2.96
CA TYR A 116 -12.11 0.20 -1.61
C TYR A 116 -11.15 0.96 -0.70
N TRP A 117 -11.31 0.67 0.60
CA TRP A 117 -10.44 1.06 1.69
C TRP A 117 -10.08 -0.20 2.48
N LEU A 118 -8.79 -0.47 2.65
CA LEU A 118 -8.30 -1.70 3.29
C LEU A 118 -8.63 -1.78 4.80
N GLY A 119 -8.81 -0.63 5.46
CA GLY A 119 -9.06 -0.53 6.90
C GLY A 119 -7.81 -0.14 7.68
N LEU A 120 -7.97 0.84 8.59
CA LEU A 120 -6.88 1.37 9.42
C LEU A 120 -6.20 0.27 10.25
N LYS A 121 -6.98 -0.69 10.78
CA LYS A 121 -6.43 -1.81 11.55
C LYS A 121 -5.44 -2.64 10.71
N ASN A 122 -5.79 -2.96 9.47
CA ASN A 122 -4.93 -3.75 8.58
C ASN A 122 -3.69 -2.95 8.16
N ILE A 123 -3.86 -1.67 7.82
CA ILE A 123 -2.75 -0.79 7.44
C ILE A 123 -1.77 -0.61 8.60
N HIS A 124 -2.27 -0.42 9.83
CA HIS A 124 -1.43 -0.35 11.02
C HIS A 124 -0.61 -1.64 11.21
N LEU A 125 -1.26 -2.80 11.22
CA LEU A 125 -0.59 -4.10 11.38
C LEU A 125 0.53 -4.30 10.36
N LEU A 126 0.28 -3.93 9.09
CA LEU A 126 1.30 -3.98 8.04
C LEU A 126 2.48 -3.07 8.38
N SER A 127 2.20 -1.78 8.62
CA SER A 127 3.23 -0.77 8.87
C SER A 127 3.96 -0.90 10.20
N GLN A 128 3.43 -1.70 11.14
CA GLN A 128 4.09 -2.02 12.41
C GLN A 128 5.15 -3.11 12.23
N MET A 129 4.95 -4.04 11.30
CA MET A 129 5.84 -5.18 11.09
C MET A 129 7.07 -4.85 10.25
N ARG A 130 6.95 -3.89 9.32
CA ARG A 130 8.00 -3.56 8.35
C ARG A 130 7.94 -2.08 7.99
N SER A 131 9.05 -1.56 7.48
CA SER A 131 9.10 -0.19 6.95
C SER A 131 8.56 -0.13 5.52
N TYR A 132 7.74 0.88 5.22
CA TYR A 132 7.11 1.06 3.91
C TYR A 132 7.32 2.45 3.36
N ARG A 133 7.34 2.54 2.02
CA ARG A 133 7.15 3.78 1.27
C ARG A 133 5.69 3.89 0.86
N LEU A 134 5.14 5.10 0.84
CA LEU A 134 3.80 5.40 0.33
C LEU A 134 3.91 6.00 -1.06
N ARG A 135 3.10 5.52 -2.01
CA ARG A 135 2.89 6.13 -3.33
C ARG A 135 1.45 6.62 -3.44
N ILE A 136 1.31 7.82 -3.97
CA ILE A 136 0.03 8.47 -4.24
C ILE A 136 -0.07 8.71 -5.75
N ASP A 137 -0.96 8.00 -6.43
CA ASP A 137 -1.26 8.23 -7.85
C ASP A 137 -2.57 8.99 -8.00
N LEU A 138 -2.55 10.05 -8.81
CA LEU A 138 -3.67 10.94 -9.06
C LEU A 138 -3.90 11.09 -10.55
N VAL A 139 -5.18 11.10 -10.93
CA VAL A 139 -5.59 11.48 -12.29
C VAL A 139 -6.69 12.52 -12.17
N ASP A 140 -6.54 13.65 -12.84
CA ASP A 140 -7.59 14.68 -12.89
C ASP A 140 -8.59 14.46 -14.04
N PHE A 141 -9.54 15.38 -14.19
CA PHE A 141 -10.57 15.28 -15.23
C PHE A 141 -10.04 15.53 -16.65
N GLU A 142 -8.86 16.13 -16.78
CA GLU A 142 -8.15 16.32 -18.04
C GLU A 142 -7.30 15.08 -18.41
N ASN A 143 -7.31 14.07 -17.53
CA ASN A 143 -6.53 12.83 -17.60
C ASN A 143 -5.02 13.06 -17.44
N GLU A 144 -4.60 14.16 -16.81
CA GLU A 144 -3.21 14.30 -16.38
C GLU A 144 -2.96 13.40 -15.18
N ALA A 145 -1.97 12.51 -15.31
CA ALA A 145 -1.53 11.62 -14.24
C ALA A 145 -0.33 12.21 -13.50
N ARG A 146 -0.39 12.26 -12.17
CA ARG A 146 0.71 12.69 -11.30
C ARG A 146 0.90 11.68 -10.18
N HIS A 147 2.14 11.52 -9.72
CA HIS A 147 2.42 10.70 -8.55
C HIS A 147 3.44 11.32 -7.62
N GLY A 148 3.34 10.97 -6.34
CA GLY A 148 4.31 11.37 -5.31
C GLY A 148 4.62 10.19 -4.42
N ILE A 149 5.84 10.13 -3.91
CA ILE A 149 6.32 9.08 -3.04
C ILE A 149 6.74 9.70 -1.71
N TYR A 150 6.38 9.06 -0.61
CA TYR A 150 6.97 9.31 0.71
C TYR A 150 7.83 8.10 1.06
N ASP A 151 9.09 8.32 1.40
CA ASP A 151 10.00 7.25 1.78
C ASP A 151 9.57 6.58 3.08
N THR A 152 8.97 7.32 4.02
CA THR A 152 8.45 6.73 5.25
C THR A 152 6.92 6.76 5.25
N PHE A 153 6.30 5.65 5.65
CA PHE A 153 4.87 5.54 5.87
C PHE A 153 4.55 4.54 6.98
N SER A 154 3.83 5.00 8.00
CA SER A 154 3.23 4.15 9.01
C SER A 154 2.02 4.81 9.68
N LEU A 155 1.20 3.99 10.35
CA LEU A 155 0.12 4.47 11.22
C LEU A 155 0.44 4.11 12.67
N SER A 156 0.45 5.09 13.56
CA SER A 156 0.69 4.92 15.01
C SER A 156 1.85 3.95 15.36
N PRO A 157 3.06 4.13 14.79
CA PRO A 157 4.16 3.15 14.91
C PRO A 157 4.64 2.91 16.34
N PHE A 158 4.38 3.83 17.27
CA PHE A 158 4.83 3.78 18.66
C PHE A 158 3.68 3.64 19.67
N SER A 159 2.44 3.47 19.21
CA SER A 159 1.29 3.36 20.12
C SER A 159 1.07 1.91 20.57
N ILE A 160 0.71 1.75 21.85
CA ILE A 160 0.23 0.49 22.41
C ILE A 160 -1.25 0.27 22.04
N ASP A 161 -2.03 1.36 22.00
CA ASP A 161 -3.42 1.36 21.52
C ASP A 161 -3.54 2.29 20.29
N PRO A 162 -3.41 1.75 19.07
CA PRO A 162 -3.49 2.55 17.85
C PRO A 162 -4.90 3.06 17.57
N GLU A 163 -5.95 2.44 18.15
CA GLU A 163 -7.32 2.93 17.99
C GLU A 163 -7.56 4.16 18.86
N GLU A 164 -7.10 4.15 20.11
CA GLU A 164 -7.12 5.31 21.00
C GLU A 164 -6.22 6.45 20.47
N ASP A 165 -5.06 6.12 19.91
CA ASP A 165 -4.18 7.09 19.26
C ASP A 165 -4.75 7.63 17.93
N GLY A 166 -5.83 7.03 17.43
CA GLY A 166 -6.54 7.48 16.23
C GLY A 166 -5.87 7.09 14.92
N TYR A 167 -4.98 6.09 14.92
CA TYR A 167 -4.19 5.65 13.77
C TYR A 167 -3.43 6.80 13.10
N LYS A 168 -2.69 7.60 13.88
CA LYS A 168 -1.95 8.78 13.42
C LYS A 168 -1.01 8.45 12.27
N LEU A 169 -1.15 9.21 11.19
CA LEU A 169 -0.27 9.10 10.03
C LEU A 169 1.14 9.62 10.35
N HIS A 170 2.14 8.81 10.04
CA HIS A 170 3.54 9.19 10.06
C HIS A 170 4.12 9.01 8.66
N ILE A 171 4.52 10.12 8.03
CA ILE A 171 5.12 10.15 6.68
C ILE A 171 6.31 11.10 6.65
N ASP A 172 7.32 10.76 5.86
CA ASP A 172 8.51 11.58 5.64
C ASP A 172 9.17 11.25 4.30
N GLY A 173 10.15 12.05 3.87
CA GLY A 173 10.93 11.83 2.65
C GLY A 173 10.08 11.98 1.39
N PHE A 174 9.36 13.10 1.26
CA PHE A 174 8.56 13.35 0.06
C PHE A 174 9.45 13.55 -1.17
N GLN A 175 9.14 12.79 -2.23
CA GLN A 175 9.74 12.89 -3.55
C GLN A 175 8.64 13.05 -4.59
N GLU A 176 8.71 14.12 -5.38
CA GLU A 176 7.75 14.37 -6.45
C GLU A 176 8.12 13.52 -7.67
N GLY A 177 7.16 12.74 -8.16
CA GLY A 177 7.33 11.94 -9.37
C GLY A 177 7.04 12.77 -10.61
N ASN A 178 8.05 13.02 -11.46
CA ASN A 178 7.99 13.64 -12.80
C ASN A 178 6.76 14.54 -13.10
N SER A 179 6.49 15.51 -12.23
CA SER A 179 5.38 16.45 -12.41
C SER A 179 5.86 17.84 -11.99
N GLN A 180 5.75 18.82 -12.88
CA GLN A 180 6.19 20.20 -12.65
C GLN A 180 5.27 21.00 -11.68
N LYS A 181 4.41 20.34 -10.90
CA LYS A 181 3.42 21.01 -10.03
C LYS A 181 3.07 20.20 -8.76
N PRO A 182 3.17 20.82 -7.57
CA PRO A 182 2.94 20.15 -6.28
C PRO A 182 1.60 19.43 -6.17
N ILE A 183 1.64 18.24 -5.56
CA ILE A 183 0.45 17.52 -5.10
C ILE A 183 -0.13 18.25 -3.87
N GLY A 184 -0.89 19.33 -4.09
CA GLY A 184 -1.66 19.99 -3.02
C GLY A 184 -1.46 21.50 -2.85
N LYS A 185 -1.34 22.27 -3.94
CA LYS A 185 -1.59 23.71 -3.90
C LYS A 185 -2.80 24.08 -4.73
#